data_AF-A0A1I5B490-F1
#
_entry.id   AF-A0A1I5B490-F1
#
_cell.length_a   1.000
_cell.length_b   1.000
_cell.length_c   1.000
_cell.angle_alpha   90.00
_cell.angle_beta   90.00
_cell.angle_gamma   90.00
#
_symmetry.space_group_name_H-M   'P 1'
#
loop_
_entity.id
_entity.type
_entity.pdbx_description
1 polymer ?
#
loop_
_entity_poly.entity_id
_entity_poly.type
_entity_poly.pdbx_seq_one_letter_code
_entity_poly.pdbx_strand_id
1 'polypeptide(L)'
;MSATDWGVFAPDDSQGSSDDLEQVLFHLGSALSDEQTAKVLDHLDDGKPLSAAELMASAAVVRGRAVSCEDRTTLRRVIEMHSGDLSDVDLLDSGLAARTGAVQSA
;
A
#
# COMPACT_ATOMS: atom_id res chain seq x y z
N MET A 1 -35.98 -23.30 12.18
CA MET A 1 -34.52 -23.47 12.05
C MET A 1 -34.25 -24.06 10.67
N SER A 2 -33.61 -23.31 9.79
CA SER A 2 -32.57 -23.80 8.88
C SER A 2 -32.02 -22.63 8.07
N ALA A 3 -30.70 -22.68 7.90
CA ALA A 3 -29.78 -21.57 7.72
C ALA A 3 -29.99 -20.79 6.42
N THR A 4 -29.88 -19.47 6.52
CA THR A 4 -29.51 -18.64 5.37
C THR A 4 -28.02 -18.83 5.18
N ASP A 5 -27.68 -19.68 4.22
CA ASP A 5 -26.37 -19.85 3.62
C ASP A 5 -25.96 -18.52 2.97
N TRP A 6 -25.41 -17.61 3.77
CA TRP A 6 -24.68 -16.45 3.26
C TRP A 6 -23.28 -16.95 2.87
N GLY A 7 -23.22 -17.70 1.77
CA GLY A 7 -22.01 -17.82 0.97
C GLY A 7 -21.64 -16.42 0.51
N VAL A 8 -20.86 -15.71 1.33
CA VAL A 8 -20.18 -14.49 0.95
C VAL A 8 -19.21 -14.91 -0.15
N PHE A 9 -19.64 -14.74 -1.39
CA PHE A 9 -18.74 -14.53 -2.51
C PHE A 9 -18.02 -13.22 -2.20
N ALA A 10 -16.88 -13.30 -1.52
CA ALA A 10 -15.90 -12.24 -1.64
C ALA A 10 -15.56 -12.19 -3.14
N PRO A 11 -15.76 -11.06 -3.84
CA PRO A 11 -15.19 -10.91 -5.16
C PRO A 11 -13.69 -11.22 -5.03
N ASP A 12 -13.13 -11.83 -6.06
CA ASP A 12 -11.69 -12.06 -6.16
C ASP A 12 -11.01 -10.69 -6.32
N ASP A 13 -10.94 -9.93 -5.21
CA ASP A 13 -10.39 -8.58 -5.11
C ASP A 13 -8.87 -8.59 -5.34
N SER A 14 -8.27 -9.77 -5.52
CA SER A 14 -6.86 -9.99 -5.83
C SER A 14 -6.44 -9.26 -7.10
N GLN A 15 -7.29 -9.28 -8.14
CA GLN A 15 -6.96 -8.64 -9.42
C GLN A 15 -7.09 -7.10 -9.34
N GLY A 16 -8.12 -6.59 -8.67
CA GLY A 16 -8.27 -5.15 -8.44
C GLY A 16 -7.17 -4.56 -7.55
N SER A 17 -6.68 -5.34 -6.59
CA SER A 17 -5.57 -4.93 -5.72
C SER A 17 -4.24 -4.82 -6.49
N SER A 18 -4.03 -5.63 -7.53
CA SER A 18 -2.81 -5.57 -8.35
C SER A 18 -2.77 -4.29 -9.19
N ASP A 19 -3.86 -3.98 -9.90
CA ASP A 19 -3.96 -2.77 -10.73
C ASP A 19 -3.77 -1.49 -9.89
N ASP A 20 -4.41 -1.44 -8.71
CA ASP A 20 -4.27 -0.32 -7.77
C ASP A 20 -2.81 -0.17 -7.29
N LEU A 21 -2.12 -1.29 -7.03
CA LEU A 21 -0.71 -1.28 -6.61
C LEU A 21 0.27 -0.93 -7.73
N GLU A 22 -0.02 -1.29 -8.99
CA GLU A 22 0.76 -0.84 -10.14
C GLU A 22 0.67 0.68 -10.31
N GLN A 23 -0.52 1.27 -10.08
CA GLN A 23 -0.70 2.71 -10.09
C GLN A 23 0.11 3.39 -8.96
N VAL A 24 0.09 2.82 -7.75
CA VAL A 24 0.93 3.31 -6.63
C VAL A 24 2.42 3.19 -6.97
N LEU A 25 2.85 2.08 -7.55
CA LEU A 25 4.23 1.87 -8.00
C LEU A 25 4.66 2.93 -9.00
N PHE A 26 3.79 3.25 -9.98
CA PHE A 26 4.04 4.31 -10.96
C PHE A 26 4.26 5.66 -10.28
N HIS A 27 3.42 6.03 -9.31
CA HIS A 27 3.60 7.26 -8.52
C HIS A 27 4.87 7.26 -7.68
N LEU A 28 5.26 6.10 -7.16
CA LEU A 28 6.49 5.89 -6.38
C LEU A 28 7.74 5.72 -7.25
N GLY A 29 7.66 5.82 -8.58
CA GLY A 29 8.73 5.40 -9.50
C GLY A 29 10.12 6.02 -9.24
N SER A 30 10.22 7.22 -8.66
CA SER A 30 11.53 7.82 -8.26
C SER A 30 11.98 7.48 -6.83
N ALA A 31 11.09 6.84 -6.07
CA ALA A 31 11.26 6.45 -4.68
C ALA A 31 11.65 4.98 -4.53
N LEU A 32 11.74 4.21 -5.61
CA LEU A 32 12.23 2.84 -5.64
C LEU A 32 13.51 2.78 -6.48
N SER A 33 14.44 1.90 -6.10
CA SER A 33 15.53 1.53 -7.01
C SER A 33 15.00 0.56 -8.05
N ASP A 34 15.67 0.45 -9.21
CA ASP A 34 15.29 -0.51 -10.25
C ASP A 34 15.13 -1.94 -9.71
N GLU A 35 16.00 -2.35 -8.78
CA GLU A 35 15.91 -3.66 -8.11
C GLU A 35 14.64 -3.79 -7.26
N GLN A 36 14.25 -2.73 -6.53
CA GLN A 36 13.03 -2.74 -5.74
C GLN A 36 11.78 -2.69 -6.63
N THR A 37 11.80 -1.87 -7.68
CA THR A 37 10.72 -1.82 -8.68
C THR A 37 10.51 -3.19 -9.32
N ALA A 38 11.58 -3.87 -9.71
CA ALA A 38 11.51 -5.22 -10.26
C ALA A 38 10.93 -6.23 -9.26
N LYS A 39 11.33 -6.17 -7.98
CA LYS A 39 10.78 -7.06 -6.93
C LYS A 39 9.29 -6.81 -6.66
N VAL A 40 8.86 -5.54 -6.70
CA VAL A 40 7.44 -5.21 -6.57
C VAL A 40 6.67 -5.82 -7.73
N LEU A 41 7.13 -5.65 -8.97
CA LEU A 41 6.47 -6.23 -10.15
C LEU A 41 6.41 -7.76 -10.09
N ASP A 42 7.51 -8.42 -9.70
CA ASP A 42 7.57 -9.88 -9.51
C ASP A 42 6.54 -10.36 -8.47
N HIS A 43 6.35 -9.61 -7.38
CA HIS A 43 5.31 -9.92 -6.39
C HIS A 43 3.89 -9.74 -6.94
N LEU A 44 3.66 -8.73 -7.78
CA LEU A 44 2.35 -8.51 -8.39
C LEU A 44 2.04 -9.61 -9.42
N ASP A 45 3.00 -9.96 -10.28
CA ASP A 45 2.88 -11.04 -11.27
C ASP A 45 2.63 -12.41 -10.59
N ASP A 46 3.22 -12.64 -9.42
CA ASP A 46 3.04 -13.85 -8.61
C ASP A 46 1.72 -13.88 -7.81
N GLY A 47 0.90 -12.83 -7.86
CA GLY A 47 -0.32 -12.72 -7.05
C GLY A 47 -0.04 -12.55 -5.56
N LYS A 48 1.04 -11.84 -5.20
CA LYS A 48 1.45 -11.52 -3.82
C LYS A 48 1.30 -10.02 -3.53
N PRO A 49 0.07 -9.45 -3.59
CA PRO A 49 -0.16 -8.02 -3.41
C PRO A 49 0.25 -7.51 -2.02
N LEU A 50 0.15 -8.33 -0.97
CA LEU A 50 0.64 -7.95 0.36
C LEU A 50 2.15 -7.64 0.34
N SER A 51 2.95 -8.55 -0.20
CA SER A 51 4.42 -8.38 -0.25
C SER A 51 4.82 -7.17 -1.10
N ALA A 52 4.09 -6.90 -2.19
CA ALA A 52 4.28 -5.70 -2.99
C ALA A 52 3.96 -4.43 -2.19
N ALA A 53 2.82 -4.38 -1.50
CA ALA A 53 2.38 -3.23 -0.72
C ALA A 53 3.34 -2.92 0.45
N GLU A 54 3.74 -3.93 1.22
CA GLU A 54 4.69 -3.78 2.33
C GLU A 54 6.04 -3.27 1.83
N LEU A 55 6.56 -3.81 0.72
CA LEU A 55 7.81 -3.37 0.13
C LEU A 55 7.74 -1.90 -0.32
N MET A 56 6.63 -1.48 -0.93
CA MET A 56 6.40 -0.10 -1.34
C MET A 56 6.32 0.86 -0.14
N ALA A 57 5.56 0.49 0.90
CA ALA A 57 5.46 1.29 2.12
C ALA A 57 6.83 1.46 2.79
N SER A 58 7.56 0.36 2.97
CA SER A 58 8.89 0.36 3.57
C SER A 58 9.89 1.19 2.77
N ALA A 59 9.91 1.04 1.45
CA ALA A 59 10.79 1.83 0.58
C ALA A 59 10.49 3.33 0.66
N ALA A 60 9.22 3.71 0.73
CA ALA A 60 8.81 5.10 0.88
C ALA A 60 9.23 5.71 2.24
N VAL A 61 9.12 4.94 3.32
CA VAL A 61 9.58 5.32 4.67
C VAL A 61 11.09 5.54 4.67
N VAL A 62 11.86 4.56 4.20
CA VAL A 62 13.34 4.61 4.19
C VAL A 62 13.85 5.79 3.39
N ARG A 63 13.21 6.13 2.27
CA ARG A 63 13.60 7.29 1.45
C ARG A 63 13.01 8.63 1.94
N GLY A 64 12.19 8.62 3.00
CA GLY A 64 11.57 9.81 3.56
C GLY A 64 10.69 10.58 2.56
N ARG A 65 10.05 9.87 1.63
CA ARG A 65 9.30 10.49 0.53
C ARG A 65 7.89 10.86 0.97
N ALA A 66 7.39 11.95 0.39
CA ALA A 66 5.97 12.28 0.49
C ALA A 66 5.20 11.36 -0.44
N VAL A 67 4.39 10.48 0.14
CA VAL A 67 3.41 9.65 -0.55
C VAL A 67 2.07 10.40 -0.57
N SER A 68 1.25 10.24 -1.61
CA SER A 68 -0.07 10.90 -1.64
C SER A 68 -1.03 10.28 -0.61
N CYS A 69 -2.12 10.98 -0.28
CA CYS A 69 -3.13 10.42 0.62
C CYS A 69 -3.83 9.20 0.00
N GLU A 70 -4.06 9.24 -1.30
CA GLU A 70 -4.68 8.16 -2.08
C GLU A 70 -3.79 6.92 -2.08
N ASP A 71 -2.50 7.07 -2.43
CA ASP A 71 -1.55 5.95 -2.44
C ASP A 71 -1.39 5.31 -1.05
N ARG A 72 -1.33 6.12 0.03
CA ARG A 72 -1.28 5.57 1.40
C ARG A 72 -2.56 4.83 1.77
N THR A 73 -3.71 5.31 1.32
CA THR A 73 -5.00 4.64 1.56
C THR A 73 -5.04 3.30 0.83
N THR A 74 -4.56 3.25 -0.41
CA THR A 74 -4.44 2.01 -1.19
C THR A 74 -3.50 1.02 -0.50
N LEU A 75 -2.30 1.45 -0.10
CA LEU A 75 -1.35 0.61 0.63
C LEU A 75 -1.96 0.07 1.93
N ARG A 76 -2.59 0.94 2.73
CA ARG A 76 -3.30 0.54 3.97
C ARG A 76 -4.35 -0.52 3.69
N ARG A 77 -5.22 -0.28 2.71
CA ARG A 77 -6.34 -1.17 2.37
C ARG A 77 -5.84 -2.56 1.98
N VAL A 78 -4.82 -2.65 1.13
CA VAL A 78 -4.28 -3.94 0.71
C VAL A 78 -3.62 -4.67 1.89
N ILE A 79 -2.80 -3.97 2.68
CA ILE A 79 -2.15 -4.58 3.85
C ILE A 79 -3.19 -5.07 4.87
N GLU A 80 -4.22 -4.27 5.17
CA GLU A 80 -5.32 -4.66 6.07
C GLU A 80 -6.10 -5.87 5.55
N MET A 81 -6.42 -5.90 4.25
CA MET A 81 -7.15 -7.01 3.62
C MET A 81 -6.42 -8.35 3.79
N HIS A 82 -5.09 -8.32 3.77
CA HIS A 82 -4.25 -9.50 3.95
C HIS A 82 -3.71 -9.66 5.38
N SER A 83 -4.19 -8.89 6.36
CA SER A 83 -3.73 -8.92 7.76
C SER A 83 -2.22 -8.71 7.96
N GLY A 84 -1.61 -7.86 7.12
CA GLY A 84 -0.19 -7.51 7.17
C GLY A 84 0.17 -6.41 8.16
N ASP A 85 1.45 -6.00 8.16
CA ASP A 85 1.97 -4.99 9.09
C ASP A 85 1.78 -3.56 8.57
N LEU A 86 1.07 -2.74 9.35
CA LEU A 86 0.76 -1.34 9.01
C LEU A 86 1.80 -0.34 9.52
N SER A 87 2.83 -0.80 10.23
CA SER A 87 3.83 0.08 10.87
C SER A 87 4.44 1.09 9.91
N ASP A 88 4.79 0.68 8.69
CA ASP A 88 5.37 1.58 7.68
C ASP A 88 4.35 2.60 7.16
N VAL A 89 3.09 2.21 6.99
CA VAL A 89 2.02 3.14 6.58
C VAL A 89 1.73 4.16 7.70
N ASP A 90 1.68 3.71 8.95
CA ASP A 90 1.51 4.58 10.12
C ASP A 90 2.66 5.59 10.23
N LEU A 91 3.90 5.20 9.92
CA LEU A 91 5.05 6.11 9.85
C LEU A 91 4.90 7.14 8.73
N LEU A 92 4.39 6.75 7.55
CA LEU A 92 4.13 7.68 6.45
C LEU A 92 3.05 8.71 6.82
N ASP A 93 1.99 8.30 7.50
CA ASP A 93 0.92 9.16 7.99
C ASP A 93 1.43 10.12 9.08
N SER A 94 2.23 9.62 10.02
CA SER A 94 2.87 10.40 11.08
C SER A 94 3.82 11.46 10.51
N GLY A 95 4.63 11.08 9.52
CA GLY A 95 5.53 11.99 8.83
C GLY A 95 4.80 13.08 8.05
N LEU A 96 3.61 12.79 7.51
CA LEU A 96 2.77 13.83 6.90
C LEU A 96 2.26 14.82 7.94
N ALA A 97 1.73 14.34 9.07
CA ALA A 97 1.20 15.20 10.15
C ALA A 97 2.27 16.16 10.70
N ALA A 98 3.51 15.68 10.86
CA ALA A 98 4.63 16.53 11.27
C ALA A 98 4.95 17.63 10.26
N ARG A 99 4.88 17.33 8.95
CA ARG A 99 5.13 18.30 7.88
C ARG A 99 4.02 19.34 7.74
N THR A 100 2.75 18.96 7.92
CA THR A 100 1.61 19.89 7.79
C THR A 100 1.39 20.71 9.06
N GLY A 101 1.66 20.15 10.25
CA GLY A 101 1.60 20.89 11.52
C GLY A 101 2.64 22.04 11.60
N ALA A 102 3.80 21.86 10.96
CA ALA A 102 4.82 22.91 10.86
C ALA A 102 4.39 24.11 10.00
N VAL A 103 3.46 23.92 9.04
CA VAL A 103 2.97 24.99 8.14
C VAL A 103 1.89 25.86 8.80
N GLN A 104 1.24 25.38 9.87
CA GLN A 104 0.20 26.15 10.59
C GLN A 104 0.74 27.05 11.71
N SER A 105 2.07 27.05 11.94
CA SER A 105 2.72 27.85 13.01
C SER A 105 3.62 28.97 12.50
N ALA A 106 3.50 29.38 11.23
CA ALA A 106 4.28 30.45 10.62
C ALA A 106 3.44 31.72 10.36
#